data_AF-A0A9E1ZC59-F1
#
_entry.id   AF-A0A9E1ZC59-F1
#
_cell.length_a   1.000
_cell.length_b   1.000
_cell.length_c   1.000
_cell.angle_alpha   90.00
_cell.angle_beta   90.00
_cell.angle_gamma   90.00
#
_symmetry.space_group_name_H-M   'P 1'
#
loop_
_entity.id
_entity.type
_entity.pdbx_description
1 polymer ?
#
loop_
_entity_poly.entity_id
_entity_poly.type
_entity_poly.pdbx_seq_one_letter_code
_entity_poly.pdbx_strand_id
1 'polypeptide(L)' 'FEKEQKHYVTIVMVAEYDKGELQMMEPEKWEAWDWFHWDALPSPLFLPIQNLLKQDFNPFKVKM' A
#
# COMPACT_ATOMS: atom_id res chain seq x y z
N PHE A 1 -3.32 -5.02 -15.57
CA PHE A 1 -4.78 -4.88 -15.66
C PHE A 1 -5.21 -5.00 -17.12
N GLU A 2 -4.80 -6.10 -17.76
CA GLU A 2 -5.02 -6.31 -19.19
C GLU A 2 -6.48 -6.64 -19.46
N LYS A 3 -7.11 -7.48 -18.63
CA LYS A 3 -8.53 -7.80 -18.72
C LYS A 3 -9.40 -6.54 -18.64
N GLU A 4 -8.99 -5.57 -17.85
CA GLU A 4 -9.68 -4.29 -17.67
C GLU A 4 -9.35 -3.26 -18.76
N GLN A 5 -8.36 -3.54 -19.63
CA GLN A 5 -7.83 -2.60 -20.64
C GLN A 5 -7.38 -1.26 -20.03
N LYS A 6 -6.71 -1.32 -18.86
CA LYS A 6 -6.24 -0.12 -18.15
C LYS A 6 -4.73 -0.12 -17.95
N HIS A 7 -4.14 1.06 -18.12
CA HIS A 7 -2.77 1.35 -17.75
C HIS A 7 -2.79 2.35 -16.59
N TYR A 8 -2.11 2.02 -15.49
CA TYR A 8 -1.96 2.90 -14.33
C TYR A 8 -0.49 3.27 -14.14
N VAL A 9 -0.22 4.56 -13.93
CA VAL A 9 1.05 5.02 -13.38
C VAL A 9 0.85 5.17 -11.88
N THR A 10 1.57 4.38 -11.09
CA THR A 10 1.48 4.39 -9.62
C THR A 10 2.63 5.17 -9.02
N ILE A 11 2.33 6.25 -8.31
CA ILE A 11 3.30 7.02 -7.53
C ILE A 11 3.23 6.53 -6.09
N VAL A 12 4.37 6.12 -5.53
CA VAL A 12 4.49 5.69 -4.14
C VAL A 12 5.07 6.86 -3.34
N MET A 13 4.42 7.19 -2.22
CA MET A 13 4.83 8.26 -1.32
C MET A 13 4.99 7.71 0.09
N VAL A 14 5.93 8.27 0.84
CA VAL A 14 6.12 7.98 2.25
C VAL A 14 5.62 9.18 3.05
N ALA A 15 4.89 8.92 4.12
CA ALA A 15 4.37 9.94 5.02
C ALA A 15 4.46 9.43 6.47
N GLU A 16 4.49 10.37 7.41
CA GLU A 16 4.40 10.07 8.83
C GLU A 16 2.94 10.11 9.29
N TYR A 17 2.61 9.23 10.23
CA TYR A 17 1.32 9.24 10.89
C TYR A 17 1.37 10.20 12.08
N ASP A 18 0.50 11.22 12.09
CA ASP A 18 0.42 12.20 13.19
C ASP A 18 -0.28 11.60 14.42
N LYS A 19 -1.59 11.34 14.34
CA LYS A 19 -2.41 10.79 15.45
C LYS A 19 -3.81 10.37 15.02
N GLY A 20 -4.50 9.64 15.90
CA GLY A 20 -5.91 9.24 15.76
C GLY A 20 -6.10 7.73 15.87
N GLU A 21 -7.28 7.25 15.47
CA GLU A 21 -7.56 5.83 15.25
C GLU A 21 -7.96 5.62 13.78
N LEU A 22 -7.69 4.43 13.24
CA LEU A 22 -8.11 4.08 11.89
C LEU A 22 -9.65 4.00 11.84
N GLN A 23 -10.25 4.68 10.87
CA GLN A 23 -11.70 4.66 10.65
C GLN A 23 -12.00 4.27 9.21
N MET A 24 -12.98 3.37 9.05
CA MET A 24 -13.43 2.91 7.74
C MET A 24 -14.44 3.89 7.16
N MET A 25 -13.95 4.88 6.40
CA MET A 25 -14.79 5.96 5.87
C MET A 25 -15.60 5.57 4.62
N GLU A 26 -15.22 4.49 3.92
CA GLU A 26 -15.89 3.98 2.72
C GLU A 26 -16.10 2.45 2.84
N PRO A 27 -16.99 1.99 3.75
CA PRO A 27 -17.16 0.57 4.07
C PRO A 27 -17.71 -0.28 2.92
N GLU A 28 -18.25 0.34 1.87
CA GLU A 28 -18.69 -0.33 0.64
C GLU A 28 -17.54 -0.66 -0.31
N LYS A 29 -16.36 -0.06 -0.11
CA LYS A 29 -15.16 -0.27 -0.92
C LYS A 29 -14.08 -1.07 -0.21
N TRP A 30 -14.03 -0.98 1.11
CA TRP A 30 -12.96 -1.54 1.93
C TRP A 30 -13.53 -2.44 3.03
N GLU A 31 -12.85 -3.54 3.32
CA GLU A 31 -13.25 -4.46 4.39
C GLU A 31 -12.63 -4.06 5.73
N ALA A 32 -11.37 -3.61 5.72
CA ALA A 32 -10.63 -3.24 6.92
C ALA A 32 -9.44 -2.32 6.61
N TRP A 33 -9.00 -1.60 7.64
CA TRP A 33 -7.70 -0.93 7.70
C TRP A 33 -6.94 -1.46 8.90
N ASP A 34 -5.68 -1.82 8.71
CA ASP A 34 -4.83 -2.35 9.78
C ASP A 34 -3.36 -1.99 9.54
N TRP A 35 -2.56 -2.05 10.61
CA TRP A 35 -1.13 -1.80 10.59
C TRP A 35 -0.34 -3.10 10.52
N PHE A 36 0.62 -3.16 9.61
CA PHE A 36 1.49 -4.32 9.44
C PHE A 36 2.95 -3.92 9.58
N HIS A 37 3.75 -4.80 10.20
CA HIS A 37 5.20 -4.67 10.09
C HIS A 37 5.61 -4.86 8.62
N TRP A 38 6.58 -4.06 8.17
CA TRP A 38 7.03 -4.10 6.78
C TRP A 38 7.62 -5.47 6.36
N ASP A 39 8.22 -6.18 7.30
CA ASP A 39 8.78 -7.51 7.06
C ASP A 39 7.74 -8.64 7.25
N ALA A 40 6.48 -8.28 7.56
CA ALA A 40 5.37 -9.20 7.79
C ALA A 40 4.07 -8.71 7.11
N LEU A 41 4.18 -8.29 5.85
CA LEU A 41 3.03 -7.87 5.04
C LEU A 41 2.03 -9.02 4.83
N PRO A 42 0.73 -8.72 4.73
CA PRO A 42 -0.30 -9.73 4.52
C PRO A 42 -0.26 -10.31 3.11
N SER A 43 -1.04 -11.37 2.86
CA SER A 43 -1.18 -12.00 1.55
C SER A 43 -2.66 -12.32 1.24
N PRO A 44 -3.11 -12.16 -0.02
CA PRO A 44 -2.34 -11.72 -1.19
C PRO A 44 -2.16 -10.20 -1.25
N LEU A 45 -1.00 -9.75 -1.78
CA LEU A 45 -0.75 -8.33 -2.03
C LEU A 45 -1.30 -7.87 -3.38
N PHE A 46 -1.71 -6.61 -3.47
CA PHE A 46 -2.07 -5.98 -4.73
C PHE A 46 -0.86 -5.90 -5.68
N LEU A 47 -1.08 -6.13 -6.98
CA LEU A 47 0.00 -6.27 -7.98
C LEU A 47 1.02 -5.11 -7.99
N PRO A 48 0.63 -3.83 -7.93
CA PRO A 48 1.59 -2.73 -7.84
C PRO A 48 2.51 -2.81 -6.62
N ILE A 49 2.01 -3.26 -5.46
CA ILE A 49 2.83 -3.44 -4.25
C ILE A 49 3.81 -4.59 -4.44
N GLN A 50 3.38 -5.70 -5.04
CA GLN A 50 4.30 -6.80 -5.38
C GLN A 50 5.42 -6.33 -6.32
N ASN A 51 5.09 -5.51 -7.31
CA ASN A 51 6.07 -4.95 -8.25
C ASN A 51 7.01 -3.91 -7.61
N LEU A 52 6.53 -3.18 -6.60
CA LEU A 52 7.37 -2.28 -5.79
C LEU A 52 8.40 -3.06 -4.97
N LEU A 53 7.99 -4.14 -4.31
CA LEU A 53 8.90 -4.96 -3.49
C LEU A 53 10.00 -5.63 -4.31
N LYS A 54 9.73 -6.00 -5.57
CA LYS A 54 10.74 -6.53 -6.51
C LYS A 54 11.82 -5.52 -6.88
N GLN A 55 11.63 -4.23 -6.60
CA GLN A 55 12.62 -3.17 -6.81
C GLN A 55 13.47 -2.92 -5.55
N ASP A 56 13.41 -3.82 -4.56
CA ASP A 56 14.10 -3.71 -3.26
C ASP A 56 13.76 -2.42 -2.49
N PHE A 57 12.58 -1.85 -2.75
CA PHE A 57 12.10 -0.66 -2.05
C PHE A 57 11.86 -0.95 -0.56
N ASN A 58 12.28 -0.02 0.30
CA ASN A 58 11.95 -0.02 1.71
C ASN A 58 11.62 1.42 2.17
N PRO A 59 10.39 1.68 2.67
CA PRO A 59 9.95 3.03 3.00
C PRO A 59 10.76 3.67 4.13
N PHE A 60 11.38 2.88 5.01
CA PHE A 60 12.19 3.37 6.13
C PHE A 60 13.64 3.71 5.75
N LYS A 61 14.04 3.42 4.50
CA LYS A 61 15.35 3.81 3.96
C LYS A 61 15.31 5.09 3.14
N VAL A 62 14.10 5.61 2.88
CA VAL A 62 13.93 6.88 2.17
C VAL A 62 14.32 8.01 3.10
N LYS A 63 15.16 8.93 2.62
CA LYS A 63 15.45 10.17 3.35
C LYS A 63 14.23 11.09 3.24
N MET A 64 13.64 11.44 4.37
CA MET A 64 12.64 12.51 4.47
C MET A 64 13.32 13.87 4.60
#